data_AF-A0AAU8RRR0-F1
#
_entry.id   AF-A0AAU8RRR0-F1
#
_cell.length_a   1.000
_cell.length_b   1.000
_cell.length_c   1.000
_cell.angle_alpha   90.00
_cell.angle_beta   90.00
_cell.angle_gamma   90.00
#
_symmetry.space_group_name_H-M   'P 1'
#
loop_
_entity.id
_entity.type
_entity.pdbx_description
1 polymer ?
#
loop_
_entity_poly.entity_id
_entity_poly.type
_entity_poly.pdbx_seq_one_letter_code
_entity_poly.pdbx_strand_id
1 'polypeptide(L)'
;MAYTLIDIGKQPEETLNVSLLLPLPADTPYGNFQLKWMDIISRLNEANRKIITSYETWCAARTGSIEDSMKDVFNIHRFSTEYAVTGMRRVADELVALVWCMHQLRDGGEIPSKVKVDTIGLVFKHKYHGPDDLFERHLELIRLLNDLSNTFKHSFIQSDLARIGQDEPLVLALNLERADLVNESQFYAIRMSAFVKDYTSFFHDCREWLRSLQS
;
A
#
# COMPACT_ATOMS: atom_id res chain seq x y z
N MET A 1 0.23 22.52 -7.76
CA MET A 1 -0.11 21.87 -6.48
C MET A 1 0.93 20.79 -6.24
N ALA A 2 1.48 20.65 -5.02
CA ALA A 2 2.47 19.62 -4.72
C ALA A 2 1.78 18.39 -4.14
N TYR A 3 1.91 17.25 -4.82
CA TYR A 3 1.39 15.96 -4.36
C TYR A 3 2.50 15.21 -3.61
N THR A 4 2.16 14.53 -2.52
CA THR A 4 3.07 13.54 -1.93
C THR A 4 2.73 12.18 -2.55
N LEU A 5 3.66 11.62 -3.33
CA LEU A 5 3.52 10.33 -3.99
C LEU A 5 4.45 9.31 -3.36
N ILE A 6 4.12 8.03 -3.54
CA ILE A 6 5.01 6.93 -3.15
C ILE A 6 6.25 7.04 -4.05
N ASP A 7 7.41 7.25 -3.43
CA ASP A 7 8.65 7.34 -4.18
C ASP A 7 9.09 5.96 -4.65
N ILE A 8 8.84 5.67 -5.92
CA ILE A 8 9.27 4.43 -6.58
C ILE A 8 10.50 4.65 -7.49
N GLY A 9 11.14 5.81 -7.41
CA GLY A 9 12.25 6.22 -8.27
C GLY A 9 11.82 6.72 -9.66
N LYS A 10 10.51 6.93 -9.88
CA LYS A 10 9.91 7.48 -11.11
C LYS A 10 8.52 8.06 -10.83
N GLN A 11 8.07 8.98 -11.68
CA GLN A 11 6.68 9.44 -11.78
C GLN A 11 5.82 8.40 -12.52
N PRO A 12 4.49 8.36 -12.30
CA PRO A 12 3.62 7.35 -12.91
C PRO A 12 3.74 7.22 -14.44
N GLU A 13 3.85 8.35 -15.13
CA GLU A 13 3.90 8.41 -16.61
C GLU A 13 5.29 8.20 -17.21
N GLU A 14 6.34 8.15 -16.37
CA GLU A 14 7.68 7.83 -16.85
C GLU A 14 7.79 6.34 -17.19
N THR A 15 8.67 6.01 -18.13
CA THR A 15 8.97 4.62 -18.49
C THR A 15 9.77 3.94 -17.39
N LEU A 16 9.63 2.61 -17.28
CA LEU A 16 10.44 1.82 -16.36
C LEU A 16 11.87 1.70 -16.90
N ASN A 17 12.82 2.35 -16.22
CA ASN A 17 14.24 2.28 -16.57
C ASN A 17 14.91 1.02 -15.98
N VAL A 18 15.94 0.51 -16.66
CA VAL A 18 16.75 -0.65 -16.20
C VAL A 18 17.37 -0.42 -14.80
N SER A 19 17.67 0.82 -14.42
CA SER A 19 18.16 1.18 -13.08
C SER A 19 17.17 0.92 -11.94
N LEU A 20 15.89 0.74 -12.25
CA LEU A 20 14.85 0.37 -11.29
C LEU A 20 14.63 -1.14 -11.19
N LEU A 21 15.30 -1.93 -12.03
CA LEU A 21 15.22 -3.38 -12.00
C LEU A 21 16.08 -3.95 -10.87
N LEU A 22 15.57 -5.02 -10.26
CA LEU A 22 16.30 -5.83 -9.29
C LEU A 22 16.89 -7.07 -9.99
N PRO A 23 17.91 -7.74 -9.42
CA PRO A 23 18.50 -8.96 -9.97
C PRO A 23 17.73 -10.21 -9.49
N LEU A 24 16.42 -10.28 -9.75
CA LEU A 24 15.61 -11.37 -9.22
C LEU A 24 15.66 -12.61 -10.15
N PRO A 25 15.57 -13.83 -9.59
CA PRO A 25 15.61 -15.04 -10.40
C PRO A 25 14.42 -15.10 -11.37
N ALA A 26 14.72 -15.30 -12.65
CA ALA A 26 13.72 -15.39 -13.70
C ALA A 26 13.08 -16.78 -13.80
N ASP A 27 13.79 -17.81 -13.34
CA ASP A 27 13.34 -19.21 -13.33
C ASP A 27 13.17 -19.67 -11.88
N THR A 28 11.93 -19.69 -11.41
CA THR A 28 11.57 -20.15 -10.07
C THR A 28 10.34 -21.06 -10.12
N PRO A 29 10.10 -21.88 -9.10
CA PRO A 29 8.86 -22.67 -9.00
C PRO A 29 7.56 -21.84 -9.03
N TYR A 30 7.64 -20.52 -8.79
CA TYR A 30 6.51 -19.58 -8.80
C TYR A 30 6.50 -18.66 -10.02
N GLY A 31 7.29 -19.00 -11.05
CA GLY A 31 7.45 -18.21 -12.27
C GLY A 31 8.57 -17.17 -12.15
N ASN A 32 8.42 -16.05 -12.84
CA ASN A 32 9.51 -15.09 -13.00
C ASN A 32 9.41 -13.95 -11.96
N PHE A 33 10.35 -13.90 -11.01
CA PHE A 33 10.37 -12.86 -9.98
C PHE A 33 10.78 -11.48 -10.53
N GLN A 34 11.52 -11.43 -11.65
CA GLN A 34 11.77 -10.18 -12.36
C GLN A 34 10.47 -9.54 -12.86
N LEU A 35 9.62 -10.33 -13.52
CA LEU A 35 8.32 -9.86 -14.02
C LEU A 35 7.39 -9.49 -12.85
N LYS A 36 7.46 -10.22 -11.74
CA LYS A 36 6.72 -9.87 -10.51
C LYS A 36 7.14 -8.50 -9.98
N TRP A 37 8.44 -8.19 -9.95
CA TRP A 37 8.91 -6.85 -9.56
C TRP A 37 8.43 -5.75 -10.51
N MET A 38 8.45 -6.00 -11.82
CA MET A 38 7.92 -5.05 -12.80
C MET A 38 6.41 -4.79 -12.60
N ASP A 39 5.63 -5.82 -12.25
CA ASP A 39 4.21 -5.68 -11.91
C ASP A 39 4.00 -4.88 -10.62
N ILE A 40 4.82 -5.12 -9.57
CA ILE A 40 4.83 -4.32 -8.34
C ILE A 40 5.02 -2.83 -8.65
N ILE A 41 6.00 -2.48 -9.47
CA ILE A 41 6.24 -1.07 -9.86
C ILE A 41 5.05 -0.52 -10.66
N SER A 42 4.48 -1.31 -11.57
CA SER A 42 3.32 -0.90 -12.37
C SER A 42 2.09 -0.62 -11.50
N ARG A 43 1.85 -1.43 -10.48
CA ARG A 43 0.75 -1.23 -9.51
C ARG A 43 0.97 -0.03 -8.60
N LEU A 44 2.21 0.27 -8.23
CA LEU A 44 2.52 1.49 -7.50
C LEU A 44 2.33 2.74 -8.36
N ASN A 45 2.52 2.68 -9.69
CA ASN A 45 2.09 3.77 -10.58
C ASN A 45 0.58 3.99 -10.48
N GLU A 46 -0.23 2.93 -10.51
CA GLU A 46 -1.68 3.04 -10.35
C GLU A 46 -2.07 3.61 -8.99
N ALA A 47 -1.45 3.14 -7.90
CA ALA A 47 -1.68 3.72 -6.58
C ALA A 47 -1.36 5.23 -6.56
N ASN A 48 -0.23 5.63 -7.14
CA ASN A 48 0.14 7.04 -7.28
C ASN A 48 -0.85 7.84 -8.13
N ARG A 49 -1.38 7.28 -9.24
CA ARG A 49 -2.44 7.92 -10.03
C ARG A 49 -3.69 8.16 -9.19
N LYS A 50 -4.09 7.20 -8.35
CA LYS A 50 -5.23 7.37 -7.44
C LYS A 50 -4.96 8.39 -6.33
N ILE A 51 -3.73 8.48 -5.84
CA ILE A 51 -3.32 9.55 -4.92
C ILE A 51 -3.49 10.92 -5.61
N ILE A 52 -2.98 11.09 -6.83
CA ILE A 52 -3.12 12.33 -7.61
C ILE A 52 -4.60 12.70 -7.76
N THR A 53 -5.44 11.77 -8.23
CA THR A 53 -6.88 12.01 -8.38
C THR A 53 -7.53 12.42 -7.06
N SER A 54 -7.15 11.78 -5.94
CA SER A 54 -7.65 12.12 -4.60
C SER A 54 -7.29 13.55 -4.19
N TYR A 55 -6.05 14.00 -4.43
CA TYR A 55 -5.62 15.37 -4.15
C TYR A 55 -6.37 16.40 -5.01
N GLU A 56 -6.48 16.16 -6.31
CA GLU A 56 -7.12 17.08 -7.24
C GLU A 56 -8.61 17.27 -6.92
N THR A 57 -9.31 16.17 -6.65
CA THR A 57 -10.73 16.20 -6.29
C THR A 57 -11.00 16.67 -4.86
N TRP A 58 -10.08 16.44 -3.92
CA TRP A 58 -10.12 17.08 -2.60
C TRP A 58 -10.02 18.60 -2.72
N CYS A 59 -9.07 19.12 -3.51
CA CYS A 59 -8.95 20.56 -3.74
C CYS A 59 -10.23 21.13 -4.33
N ALA A 60 -10.77 20.50 -5.38
CA ALA A 60 -12.03 20.92 -6.00
C ALA A 60 -13.19 20.91 -4.98
N ALA A 61 -13.30 19.87 -4.14
CA ALA A 61 -14.31 19.81 -3.10
C ALA A 61 -14.15 20.91 -2.04
N ARG A 62 -12.91 21.33 -1.73
CA ARG A 62 -12.61 22.36 -0.74
C ARG A 62 -12.84 23.79 -1.24
N THR A 63 -12.62 24.04 -2.53
CA THR A 63 -12.73 25.37 -3.15
C THR A 63 -14.01 25.55 -3.95
N GLY A 64 -14.87 24.53 -3.98
CA GLY A 64 -15.84 24.30 -5.05
C GLY A 64 -16.88 25.38 -5.28
N SER A 65 -17.14 25.60 -6.56
CA SER A 65 -18.30 26.30 -7.12
C SER A 65 -19.44 25.30 -7.41
N ILE A 66 -20.63 25.77 -7.84
CA ILE A 66 -21.80 24.90 -8.14
C ILE A 66 -21.48 23.82 -9.19
N GLU A 67 -20.59 24.07 -10.16
CA GLU A 67 -20.21 23.09 -11.19
C GLU A 67 -19.38 21.91 -10.64
N ASP A 68 -18.62 22.12 -9.57
CA ASP A 68 -17.82 21.06 -8.94
C ASP A 68 -18.71 20.09 -8.15
N SER A 69 -19.76 20.61 -7.51
CA SER A 69 -20.80 19.79 -6.87
C SER A 69 -21.54 18.88 -7.85
N MET A 70 -21.66 19.28 -9.13
CA MET A 70 -22.29 18.47 -10.17
C MET A 70 -21.41 17.32 -10.71
N LYS A 71 -20.11 17.31 -10.40
CA LYS A 71 -19.14 16.30 -10.86
C LYS A 71 -18.86 15.19 -9.83
N ASP A 72 -19.63 15.15 -8.74
CA ASP A 72 -19.46 14.15 -7.67
C ASP A 72 -18.03 14.08 -7.11
N VAL A 73 -17.37 15.24 -7.01
CA VAL A 73 -15.96 15.37 -6.61
C VAL A 73 -15.66 14.74 -5.25
N PHE A 74 -16.64 14.76 -4.34
CA PHE A 74 -16.52 14.14 -3.02
C PHE A 74 -16.37 12.62 -3.13
N ASN A 75 -17.23 11.94 -3.90
CA ASN A 75 -17.11 10.49 -4.06
C ASN A 75 -15.88 10.11 -4.86
N ILE A 76 -15.49 10.89 -5.88
CA ILE A 76 -14.25 10.63 -6.62
C ILE A 76 -13.04 10.71 -5.68
N HIS A 77 -12.98 11.72 -4.80
CA HIS A 77 -11.94 11.82 -3.77
C HIS A 77 -11.95 10.60 -2.84
N ARG A 78 -13.12 10.24 -2.31
CA ARG A 78 -13.30 9.12 -1.38
C ARG A 78 -12.84 7.79 -1.99
N PHE A 79 -13.35 7.45 -3.17
CA PHE A 79 -13.02 6.18 -3.84
C PHE A 79 -11.59 6.15 -4.36
N SER A 80 -11.03 7.28 -4.81
CA SER A 80 -9.62 7.32 -5.21
C SER A 80 -8.71 7.06 -4.01
N THR A 81 -9.06 7.56 -2.83
CA THR A 81 -8.36 7.25 -1.59
C THR A 81 -8.44 5.76 -1.23
N GLU A 82 -9.64 5.17 -1.31
CA GLU A 82 -9.84 3.73 -1.07
C GLU A 82 -9.02 2.85 -2.04
N TYR A 83 -9.03 3.20 -3.33
CA TYR A 83 -8.28 2.48 -4.35
C TYR A 83 -6.77 2.62 -4.20
N ALA A 84 -6.28 3.80 -3.79
CA ALA A 84 -4.87 3.97 -3.45
C ALA A 84 -4.46 3.04 -2.31
N VAL A 85 -5.21 3.03 -1.19
CA VAL A 85 -4.91 2.18 -0.03
C VAL A 85 -5.00 0.69 -0.37
N THR A 86 -6.01 0.30 -1.16
CA THR A 86 -6.16 -1.10 -1.60
C THR A 86 -5.03 -1.53 -2.53
N GLY A 87 -4.59 -0.65 -3.43
CA GLY A 87 -3.42 -0.88 -4.28
C GLY A 87 -2.13 -1.02 -3.48
N MET A 88 -1.91 -0.12 -2.51
CA MET A 88 -0.80 -0.19 -1.55
C MET A 88 -0.82 -1.50 -0.76
N ARG A 89 -1.98 -1.91 -0.24
CA ARG A 89 -2.13 -3.18 0.46
C ARG A 89 -1.73 -4.37 -0.42
N ARG A 90 -2.22 -4.39 -1.65
CA ARG A 90 -1.94 -5.49 -2.58
C ARG A 90 -0.45 -5.60 -2.89
N VAL A 91 0.22 -4.47 -3.09
CA VAL A 91 1.67 -4.45 -3.32
C VAL A 91 2.43 -4.86 -2.06
N ALA A 92 2.00 -4.44 -0.87
CA ALA A 92 2.63 -4.85 0.38
C ALA A 92 2.53 -6.37 0.61
N ASP A 93 1.38 -6.99 0.29
CA ASP A 93 1.25 -8.45 0.33
C ASP A 93 2.26 -9.12 -0.63
N GLU A 94 2.40 -8.61 -1.86
CA GLU A 94 3.32 -9.13 -2.86
C GLU A 94 4.80 -8.92 -2.49
N LEU A 95 5.14 -7.79 -1.86
CA LEU A 95 6.48 -7.54 -1.32
C LEU A 95 6.80 -8.49 -0.17
N VAL A 96 5.85 -8.72 0.76
CA VAL A 96 6.04 -9.69 1.85
C VAL A 96 6.31 -11.08 1.31
N ALA A 97 5.50 -11.53 0.34
CA ALA A 97 5.68 -12.83 -0.31
C ALA A 97 7.05 -12.95 -1.00
N LEU A 98 7.44 -11.91 -1.77
CA LEU A 98 8.70 -11.90 -2.50
C LEU A 98 9.90 -11.89 -1.53
N VAL A 99 9.89 -11.02 -0.52
CA VAL A 99 10.92 -10.95 0.51
C VAL A 99 11.04 -12.29 1.22
N TRP A 100 9.92 -12.90 1.62
CA TRP A 100 9.94 -14.19 2.28
C TRP A 100 10.57 -15.27 1.38
N CYS A 101 10.19 -15.37 0.11
CA CYS A 101 10.78 -16.33 -0.83
C CYS A 101 12.30 -16.13 -1.00
N MET A 102 12.72 -14.88 -1.17
CA MET A 102 14.14 -14.55 -1.33
C MET A 102 14.92 -14.76 -0.04
N HIS A 103 14.29 -14.59 1.12
CA HIS A 103 14.91 -14.83 2.43
C HIS A 103 15.19 -16.32 2.61
N GLN A 104 14.22 -17.17 2.23
CA GLN A 104 14.42 -18.61 2.23
C GLN A 104 15.48 -19.06 1.24
N LEU A 105 15.55 -18.45 0.05
CA LEU A 105 16.61 -18.73 -0.93
C LEU A 105 18.00 -18.35 -0.39
N ARG A 106 18.14 -17.18 0.25
CA ARG A 106 19.39 -16.71 0.85
C ARG A 106 19.89 -17.68 1.94
N ASP A 107 19.02 -18.05 2.87
CA ASP A 107 19.43 -18.79 4.07
C ASP A 107 19.44 -20.32 3.85
N GLY A 108 18.55 -20.83 2.99
CA GLY A 108 18.36 -22.26 2.74
C GLY A 108 18.89 -22.75 1.39
N GLY A 109 19.29 -21.85 0.48
CA GLY A 109 19.81 -22.19 -0.84
C GLY A 109 18.75 -22.58 -1.88
N GLU A 110 17.47 -22.64 -1.51
CA GLU A 110 16.38 -23.00 -2.42
C GLU A 110 15.12 -22.16 -2.19
N ILE A 111 14.34 -21.95 -3.26
CA ILE A 111 13.00 -21.37 -3.16
C ILE A 111 12.05 -22.47 -2.67
N PRO A 112 11.34 -22.28 -1.55
CA PRO A 112 10.50 -23.31 -0.95
C PRO A 112 9.29 -23.62 -1.83
N SER A 113 8.76 -24.84 -1.71
CA SER A 113 7.56 -25.30 -2.44
C SER A 113 6.25 -24.69 -1.94
N LYS A 114 6.24 -24.09 -0.74
CA LYS A 114 5.08 -23.40 -0.16
C LYS A 114 5.46 -22.05 0.44
N VAL A 115 4.77 -20.98 0.00
CA VAL A 115 4.85 -19.65 0.63
C VAL A 115 4.08 -19.65 1.95
N LYS A 116 4.77 -19.47 3.08
CA LYS A 116 4.15 -19.42 4.42
C LYS A 116 3.71 -18.03 4.84
N VAL A 117 4.34 -16.99 4.29
CA VAL A 117 4.00 -15.59 4.57
C VAL A 117 3.80 -14.90 3.22
N ASP A 118 2.57 -14.87 2.74
CA ASP A 118 2.19 -14.32 1.42
C ASP A 118 1.36 -13.02 1.52
N THR A 119 1.05 -12.59 2.73
CA THR A 119 0.29 -11.36 3.00
C THR A 119 0.82 -10.68 4.25
N ILE A 120 0.62 -9.36 4.36
CA ILE A 120 0.98 -8.59 5.55
C ILE A 120 0.19 -9.06 6.79
N GLY A 121 -0.99 -9.67 6.62
CA GLY A 121 -1.75 -10.27 7.71
C GLY A 121 -1.03 -11.47 8.34
N LEU A 122 -0.29 -12.23 7.54
CA LEU A 122 0.47 -13.38 8.04
C LEU A 122 1.78 -12.98 8.74
N VAL A 123 2.31 -11.79 8.49
CA VAL A 123 3.44 -11.21 9.26
C VAL A 123 3.09 -11.22 10.75
N PHE A 124 1.89 -10.74 11.12
CA PHE A 124 1.41 -10.76 12.50
C PHE A 124 1.12 -12.16 13.01
N LYS A 125 0.35 -12.94 12.23
CA LYS A 125 -0.10 -14.28 12.64
C LYS A 125 1.08 -15.22 12.92
N HIS A 126 2.17 -15.07 12.18
CA HIS A 126 3.35 -15.91 12.31
C HIS A 126 4.49 -15.25 13.10
N LYS A 127 4.30 -14.02 13.61
CA LYS A 127 5.35 -13.23 14.26
C LYS A 127 6.63 -13.20 13.41
N TYR A 128 6.46 -13.04 12.11
CA TYR A 128 7.58 -13.05 11.17
C TYR A 128 8.13 -11.63 11.04
N HIS A 129 9.30 -11.38 11.62
CA HIS A 129 9.93 -10.05 11.64
C HIS A 129 10.58 -9.65 10.30
N GLY A 130 10.60 -10.54 9.31
CA GLY A 130 11.36 -10.35 8.08
C GLY A 130 12.87 -10.60 8.30
N PRO A 131 13.65 -10.57 7.21
CA PRO A 131 15.11 -10.60 7.31
C PRO A 131 15.61 -9.33 8.00
N ASP A 132 16.60 -9.45 8.90
CA ASP A 132 17.24 -8.31 9.55
C ASP A 132 16.21 -7.34 10.20
N ASP A 133 15.14 -7.90 10.77
CA ASP A 133 14.00 -7.19 11.40
C ASP A 133 13.26 -6.20 10.47
N LEU A 134 13.34 -6.42 9.15
CA LEU A 134 12.79 -5.52 8.14
C LEU A 134 11.30 -5.22 8.33
N PHE A 135 10.46 -6.21 8.63
CA PHE A 135 9.03 -5.97 8.86
C PHE A 135 8.73 -5.44 10.25
N GLU A 136 9.57 -5.75 11.24
CA GLU A 136 9.41 -5.20 12.59
C GLU A 136 9.55 -3.68 12.58
N ARG A 137 10.50 -3.13 11.80
CA ARG A 137 10.68 -1.68 11.64
C ARG A 137 9.44 -0.96 11.07
N HIS A 138 8.60 -1.68 10.33
CA HIS A 138 7.42 -1.15 9.65
C HIS A 138 6.09 -1.68 10.22
N LEU A 139 6.12 -2.26 11.43
CA LEU A 139 4.99 -2.99 11.99
C LEU A 139 3.72 -2.12 12.13
N GLU A 140 3.88 -0.86 12.54
CA GLU A 140 2.77 0.09 12.70
C GLU A 140 2.10 0.40 11.35
N LEU A 141 2.89 0.65 10.30
CA LEU A 141 2.37 0.83 8.94
C LEU A 141 1.66 -0.43 8.45
N ILE A 142 2.28 -1.60 8.61
CA ILE A 142 1.72 -2.90 8.19
C ILE A 142 0.38 -3.13 8.89
N ARG A 143 0.26 -2.76 10.18
CA ARG A 143 -0.98 -2.92 10.95
C ARG A 143 -2.04 -1.95 10.43
N LEU A 144 -1.68 -0.69 10.32
CA LEU A 144 -2.55 0.36 9.79
C LEU A 144 -3.10 0.02 8.40
N LEU A 145 -2.23 -0.40 7.48
CA LEU A 145 -2.60 -0.80 6.13
C LEU A 145 -3.51 -2.04 6.13
N ASN A 146 -3.29 -2.97 7.07
CA ASN A 146 -4.15 -4.12 7.23
C ASN A 146 -5.55 -3.74 7.69
N ASP A 147 -5.63 -2.89 8.70
CA ASP A 147 -6.90 -2.50 9.31
C ASP A 147 -7.72 -1.62 8.35
N LEU A 148 -7.08 -0.67 7.66
CA LEU A 148 -7.73 0.14 6.64
C LEU A 148 -8.31 -0.71 5.50
N SER A 149 -7.51 -1.61 4.92
CA SER A 149 -7.98 -2.44 3.81
C SER A 149 -9.12 -3.37 4.22
N ASN A 150 -9.06 -3.93 5.44
CA ASN A 150 -10.15 -4.75 5.95
C ASN A 150 -11.41 -3.91 6.21
N THR A 151 -11.25 -2.69 6.73
CA THR A 151 -12.35 -1.77 6.97
C THR A 151 -13.07 -1.42 5.68
N PHE A 152 -12.34 -1.08 4.61
CA PHE A 152 -12.93 -0.77 3.30
C PHE A 152 -13.67 -1.97 2.68
N LYS A 153 -13.25 -3.20 2.97
CA LYS A 153 -13.90 -4.42 2.45
C LYS A 153 -15.11 -4.88 3.26
N HIS A 154 -15.10 -4.66 4.57
CA HIS A 154 -15.97 -5.40 5.49
C HIS A 154 -16.77 -4.52 6.45
N SER A 155 -16.40 -3.25 6.67
CA SER A 155 -17.09 -2.42 7.63
C SER A 155 -18.44 -1.95 7.09
N PHE A 156 -19.51 -2.40 7.76
CA PHE A 156 -20.88 -1.99 7.44
C PHE A 156 -21.12 -0.50 7.71
N ILE A 157 -20.51 0.06 8.76
CA ILE A 157 -20.71 1.46 9.17
C ILE A 157 -19.82 2.45 8.40
N GLN A 158 -19.03 1.98 7.43
CA GLN A 158 -18.15 2.83 6.62
C GLN A 158 -18.91 3.91 5.85
N SER A 159 -20.18 3.66 5.50
CA SER A 159 -21.06 4.60 4.80
C SER A 159 -21.32 5.90 5.56
N ASP A 160 -21.14 5.88 6.88
CA ASP A 160 -21.49 7.01 7.75
C ASP A 160 -20.41 8.11 7.75
N LEU A 161 -19.33 7.90 6.98
CA LEU A 161 -18.26 8.86 6.78
C LEU A 161 -18.51 9.78 5.58
N ALA A 162 -19.01 10.99 5.85
CA ALA A 162 -19.12 12.09 4.89
C ALA A 162 -18.19 13.25 5.28
N ARG A 163 -16.87 13.02 5.30
CA ARG A 163 -15.87 14.03 5.72
C ARG A 163 -14.72 14.14 4.71
N ILE A 164 -14.14 15.34 4.62
CA ILE A 164 -12.87 15.60 3.93
C ILE A 164 -11.88 16.26 4.89
N GLY A 165 -10.59 16.15 4.60
CA GLY A 165 -9.58 16.83 5.39
C GLY A 165 -9.60 18.35 5.22
N GLN A 166 -9.27 19.06 6.30
CA GLN A 166 -9.16 20.51 6.25
C GLN A 166 -7.90 20.91 5.46
N ASP A 167 -6.70 20.47 5.84
CA ASP A 167 -5.46 21.00 5.26
C ASP A 167 -4.85 20.13 4.14
N GLU A 168 -5.23 18.85 4.08
CA GLU A 168 -4.83 17.90 3.04
C GLU A 168 -5.86 16.77 2.91
N PRO A 169 -5.78 15.93 1.85
CA PRO A 169 -6.53 14.68 1.77
C PRO A 169 -6.28 13.79 2.99
N LEU A 170 -7.34 13.16 3.51
CA LEU A 170 -7.24 12.18 4.59
C LEU A 170 -7.66 10.80 4.10
N VAL A 171 -6.99 9.77 4.61
CA VAL A 171 -7.52 8.42 4.61
C VAL A 171 -8.47 8.29 5.80
N LEU A 172 -9.75 8.17 5.50
CA LEU A 172 -10.81 8.07 6.51
C LEU A 172 -11.43 6.67 6.49
N ALA A 173 -11.48 6.03 7.64
CA ALA A 173 -12.11 4.72 7.79
C ALA A 173 -12.84 4.63 9.13
N LEU A 174 -14.00 3.99 9.16
CA LEU A 174 -14.77 3.75 10.36
C LEU A 174 -15.04 2.26 10.44
N ASN A 175 -14.37 1.61 11.38
CA ASN A 175 -14.44 0.17 11.58
C ASN A 175 -15.38 -0.15 12.74
N LEU A 176 -16.19 -1.18 12.57
CA LEU A 176 -16.83 -1.91 13.67
C LEU A 176 -16.57 -3.38 13.42
N GLU A 177 -15.75 -4.00 14.26
CA GLU A 177 -15.32 -5.38 14.03
C GLU A 177 -16.54 -6.30 13.94
N ARG A 178 -16.65 -7.00 12.79
CA ARG A 178 -17.73 -7.94 12.45
C ARG A 178 -19.15 -7.33 12.50
N ALA A 179 -19.25 -6.00 12.48
CA ALA A 179 -20.50 -5.27 12.71
C ALA A 179 -21.20 -5.68 14.02
N ASP A 180 -20.43 -6.03 15.05
CA ASP A 180 -20.93 -6.44 16.36
C ASP A 180 -20.87 -5.26 17.34
N LEU A 181 -22.02 -4.88 17.90
CA LEU A 181 -22.14 -3.75 18.84
C LEU A 181 -21.50 -4.00 20.21
N VAL A 182 -21.06 -5.23 20.49
CA VAL A 182 -20.20 -5.52 21.64
C VAL A 182 -18.80 -4.92 21.45
N ASN A 183 -18.36 -4.72 20.21
CA ASN A 183 -17.09 -4.09 19.90
C ASN A 183 -17.23 -2.56 19.84
N GLU A 184 -16.18 -1.85 20.23
CA GLU A 184 -16.14 -0.40 20.06
C GLU A 184 -15.84 -0.03 18.59
N SER A 185 -16.46 1.03 18.10
CA SER A 185 -16.15 1.55 16.78
C SER A 185 -14.80 2.27 16.81
N GLN A 186 -14.01 2.05 15.75
CA GLN A 186 -12.70 2.64 15.61
C GLN A 186 -12.67 3.57 14.40
N PHE A 187 -12.40 4.85 14.66
CA PHE A 187 -12.29 5.86 13.62
C PHE A 187 -10.82 6.16 13.29
N TYR A 188 -10.50 6.05 12.01
CA TYR A 188 -9.19 6.36 11.44
C TYR A 188 -9.28 7.67 10.67
N ALA A 189 -8.37 8.60 10.99
CA ALA A 189 -8.18 9.84 10.25
C ALA A 189 -6.69 10.10 10.04
N ILE A 190 -6.17 9.69 8.88
CA ILE A 190 -4.73 9.66 8.62
C ILE A 190 -4.41 10.66 7.52
N ARG A 191 -3.39 11.49 7.74
CA ARG A 191 -2.88 12.42 6.73
C ARG A 191 -2.33 11.63 5.54
N MET A 192 -2.84 11.87 4.33
CA MET A 192 -2.41 11.15 3.13
C MET A 192 -0.89 11.29 2.94
N SER A 193 -0.33 12.48 3.15
CA SER A 193 1.11 12.71 3.03
C SER A 193 1.95 11.90 4.02
N ALA A 194 1.51 11.75 5.27
CA ALA A 194 2.21 10.93 6.27
C ALA A 194 2.15 9.45 5.89
N PHE A 195 0.95 8.97 5.54
CA PHE A 195 0.75 7.58 5.14
C PHE A 195 1.60 7.18 3.93
N VAL A 196 1.69 8.06 2.92
CA VAL A 196 2.52 7.85 1.73
C VAL A 196 4.02 7.85 2.06
N LYS A 197 4.47 8.68 2.99
CA LYS A 197 5.88 8.70 3.44
C LYS A 197 6.26 7.42 4.17
N ASP A 198 5.42 6.97 5.10
CA ASP A 198 5.65 5.72 5.82
C ASP A 198 5.70 4.54 4.84
N TYR A 199 4.75 4.50 3.89
CA TYR A 199 4.74 3.46 2.85
C TYR A 199 5.96 3.54 1.93
N THR A 200 6.42 4.73 1.58
CA THR A 200 7.65 4.93 0.82
C THR A 200 8.84 4.32 1.55
N SER A 201 8.97 4.58 2.86
CA SER A 201 10.05 4.01 3.66
C SER A 201 10.00 2.47 3.67
N PHE A 202 8.82 1.89 3.85
CA PHE A 202 8.64 0.44 3.77
C PHE A 202 9.02 -0.14 2.40
N PHE A 203 8.57 0.49 1.31
CA PHE A 203 8.90 0.07 -0.04
C PHE A 203 10.42 0.17 -0.31
N HIS A 204 11.06 1.26 0.10
CA HIS A 204 12.50 1.45 -0.04
C HIS A 204 13.28 0.40 0.72
N ASP A 205 12.96 0.15 1.99
CA ASP A 205 13.63 -0.88 2.79
C ASP A 205 13.50 -2.27 2.14
N CYS A 206 12.31 -2.64 1.68
CA CYS A 206 12.11 -3.91 0.96
C CYS A 206 12.95 -3.97 -0.32
N ARG A 207 12.95 -2.90 -1.11
CA ARG A 207 13.72 -2.80 -2.36
C ARG A 207 15.22 -2.92 -2.09
N GLU A 208 15.72 -2.21 -1.09
CA GLU A 208 17.13 -2.20 -0.70
C GLU A 208 17.60 -3.56 -0.23
N TRP A 209 16.79 -4.23 0.60
CA TRP A 209 17.10 -5.59 1.03
C TRP A 209 17.08 -6.59 -0.15
N LEU A 210 16.10 -6.51 -1.06
CA LEU A 210 16.08 -7.36 -2.25
C LEU A 210 17.29 -7.09 -3.17
N ARG A 211 17.74 -5.82 -3.23
CA ARG A 211 18.92 -5.42 -3.99
C ARG A 211 20.22 -5.92 -3.35
N SER A 212 20.31 -5.97 -2.02
CA SER A 212 21.53 -6.36 -1.30
C SER A 212 21.88 -7.84 -1.42
N LEU A 213 20.97 -8.68 -1.92
CA LEU A 213 21.23 -10.10 -2.23
C LEU A 213 22.30 -10.30 -3.34
N GLN A 214 22.89 -9.22 -3.85
CA GLN A 214 24.06 -9.18 -4.73
C GLN A 214 25.41 -9.39 -4.02
N SER A 215 25.43 -9.42 -2.67
CA SER A 215 26.67 -9.40 -1.86
C SER A 215 27.16 -10.78 -1.48
#